data_AF-A0A1V1PFU5-F1
#
_entry.id   AF-A0A1V1PFU5-F1
#
_cell.length_a   1.000
_cell.length_b   1.000
_cell.length_c   1.000
_cell.angle_alpha   90.00
_cell.angle_beta   90.00
_cell.angle_gamma   90.00
#
_symmetry.space_group_name_H-M   'P 1'
#
loop_
_entity.id
_entity.type
_entity.pdbx_description
1 polymer ?
#
loop_
_entity_poly.entity_id
_entity_poly.type
_entity_poly.pdbx_seq_one_letter_code
_entity_poly.pdbx_strand_id
1 'polypeptide(L)'
;MNSYSLVKVIIIMLCLSGCTSDRDNQEQLINNDDSIFYVVFEDKPDLKQNDIYSNGFKIGKVLSQELNDKNKVIVKITIDRNRSQLIKSNTIFYVSEGLLEYETDDDEGKRIKEGSTLLGFSGKGKMLLHVARLKGGQYIDAVASKGKEIYDSAKQKAGVISEKVKEYFDNAKQ
;
A
#
# COMPACT_ATOMS: atom_id res chain seq x y z
N MET A 1 -49.31 -27.34 -47.31
CA MET A 1 -47.86 -27.41 -47.00
C MET A 1 -47.75 -27.99 -45.61
N ASN A 2 -47.56 -29.30 -45.52
CA ASN A 2 -47.53 -30.03 -44.26
C ASN A 2 -46.14 -30.65 -44.04
N SER A 3 -45.80 -30.73 -42.74
CA SER A 3 -44.93 -31.75 -42.11
C SER A 3 -43.42 -31.42 -42.08
N TYR A 4 -42.61 -31.68 -41.04
CA TYR A 4 -42.65 -32.49 -39.80
C TYR A 4 -41.73 -31.75 -38.77
N SER A 5 -42.06 -31.48 -37.51
CA SER A 5 -42.28 -32.34 -36.32
C SER A 5 -41.21 -33.40 -36.04
N LEU A 6 -40.57 -33.25 -34.86
CA LEU A 6 -39.95 -34.28 -34.01
C LEU A 6 -38.96 -35.29 -34.64
N VAL A 7 -37.67 -35.06 -34.39
CA VAL A 7 -36.73 -36.15 -34.04
C VAL A 7 -35.88 -35.69 -32.85
N LYS A 8 -36.22 -36.20 -31.66
CA LYS A 8 -35.29 -36.37 -30.54
C LYS A 8 -34.23 -37.39 -30.96
N VAL A 9 -32.99 -37.25 -30.49
CA VAL A 9 -32.21 -38.29 -29.77
C VAL A 9 -30.69 -37.98 -29.76
N ILE A 10 -30.22 -37.58 -28.58
CA ILE A 10 -29.03 -38.04 -27.82
C ILE A 10 -27.60 -37.70 -28.36
N ILE A 11 -26.70 -37.55 -27.37
CA ILE A 11 -25.23 -37.66 -27.35
C ILE A 11 -24.57 -36.28 -27.63
N ILE A 12 -23.83 -35.63 -26.71
CA ILE A 12 -22.67 -36.10 -25.96
C ILE A 12 -22.50 -35.29 -24.66
N MET A 13 -22.51 -36.02 -23.54
CA MET A 13 -21.87 -35.61 -22.29
C MET A 13 -20.39 -35.98 -22.41
N LEU A 14 -19.48 -35.00 -22.47
CA LEU A 14 -18.06 -35.20 -22.21
C LEU A 14 -17.51 -34.03 -21.38
N CYS A 15 -17.13 -34.39 -20.17
CA CYS A 15 -16.37 -33.60 -19.20
C CYS A 15 -15.10 -33.04 -19.81
N LEU A 16 -14.78 -31.77 -19.56
CA LEU A 16 -13.40 -31.37 -19.29
C LEU A 16 -13.38 -30.22 -18.28
N SER A 17 -12.64 -30.48 -17.21
CA SER A 17 -12.29 -29.61 -16.11
C SER A 17 -11.81 -28.24 -16.59
N GLY A 18 -12.53 -27.20 -16.21
CA GLY A 18 -12.01 -25.85 -16.15
C GLY A 18 -12.13 -25.37 -14.71
N CYS A 19 -11.15 -25.67 -13.87
CA CYS A 19 -10.88 -24.83 -12.70
C CYS A 19 -10.47 -23.47 -13.24
N THR A 20 -11.45 -22.61 -13.52
CA THR A 20 -11.18 -21.20 -13.68
C THR A 20 -10.90 -20.71 -12.27
N SER A 21 -9.62 -20.50 -11.97
CA SER A 21 -9.23 -19.68 -10.83
C SER A 21 -9.98 -18.37 -10.95
N ASP A 22 -10.99 -18.20 -10.09
CA ASP A 22 -11.57 -16.92 -9.76
C ASP A 22 -10.44 -16.04 -9.25
N ARG A 23 -9.82 -15.32 -10.19
CA ARG A 23 -9.09 -14.10 -9.88
C ARG A 23 -10.17 -13.12 -9.47
N ASP A 24 -10.23 -12.86 -8.17
CA ASP A 24 -10.99 -11.80 -7.53
C ASP A 24 -10.71 -10.44 -8.22
N ASN A 25 -11.36 -10.21 -9.36
CA ASN A 25 -11.75 -8.88 -9.77
C ASN A 25 -12.98 -8.55 -8.94
N GLN A 26 -12.77 -8.28 -7.65
CA GLN A 26 -13.72 -7.47 -6.93
C GLN A 26 -13.71 -6.11 -7.63
N GLU A 27 -14.73 -5.84 -8.44
CA GLU A 27 -15.19 -4.47 -8.69
C GLU A 27 -15.37 -3.83 -7.32
N GLN A 28 -14.32 -3.14 -6.87
CA GLN A 28 -14.39 -2.38 -5.62
C GLN A 28 -15.48 -1.36 -5.84
N LEU A 29 -16.57 -1.48 -5.09
CA LEU A 29 -17.66 -0.53 -5.05
C LEU A 29 -17.07 0.83 -4.63
N ILE A 30 -16.72 1.64 -5.63
CA ILE A 30 -16.44 3.06 -5.44
C ILE A 30 -17.81 3.64 -5.10
N ASN A 31 -17.98 4.11 -3.87
CA ASN A 31 -19.13 4.96 -3.60
C ASN A 31 -18.93 6.20 -4.48
N ASN A 32 -19.94 6.55 -5.29
CA ASN A 32 -19.87 7.70 -6.22
C ASN A 32 -19.56 9.06 -5.53
N ASP A 33 -19.50 9.06 -4.20
CA ASP A 33 -19.30 10.19 -3.32
C ASP A 33 -17.88 10.27 -2.73
N ASP A 34 -17.04 9.23 -2.90
CA ASP A 34 -15.68 9.21 -2.36
C ASP A 34 -14.76 10.15 -3.14
N SER A 35 -13.87 10.84 -2.43
CA SER A 35 -12.94 11.79 -3.06
C SER A 35 -11.70 11.07 -3.58
N ILE A 36 -11.40 11.24 -4.87
CA ILE A 36 -10.21 10.65 -5.51
C ILE A 36 -8.99 11.55 -5.34
N PHE A 37 -7.83 10.95 -5.03
CA PHE A 37 -6.53 11.61 -5.01
C PHE A 37 -5.46 10.73 -5.67
N TYR A 38 -4.31 11.33 -5.99
CA TYR A 38 -3.15 10.62 -6.54
C TYR A 38 -1.96 10.78 -5.62
N VAL A 39 -1.31 9.68 -5.24
CA VAL A 39 -0.11 9.69 -4.41
C VAL A 39 1.09 9.31 -5.27
N VAL A 40 2.10 10.19 -5.33
CA VAL A 40 3.31 9.95 -6.13
C VAL A 40 4.45 9.50 -5.24
N PHE A 41 5.00 8.34 -5.56
CA PHE A 41 6.16 7.76 -4.89
C PHE A 41 7.40 7.87 -5.77
N GLU A 42 8.54 8.19 -5.15
CA GLU A 42 9.85 8.17 -5.83
C GLU A 42 10.32 6.75 -6.12
N ASP A 43 10.02 5.81 -5.22
CA ASP A 43 10.36 4.39 -5.37
C ASP A 43 9.09 3.53 -5.38
N LYS A 44 9.17 2.32 -5.93
CA LYS A 44 8.06 1.37 -5.86
C LYS A 44 7.69 1.07 -4.39
N PRO A 45 6.45 1.38 -3.95
CA PRO A 45 6.00 1.07 -2.60
C PRO A 45 5.70 -0.43 -2.44
N ASP A 46 6.03 -1.01 -1.28
CA ASP A 46 5.67 -2.40 -0.92
C ASP A 46 4.26 -2.43 -0.30
N LEU A 47 3.23 -2.08 -1.08
CA LEU A 47 1.83 -2.14 -0.64
C LEU A 47 1.32 -3.58 -0.76
N LYS A 48 0.84 -4.13 0.36
CA LYS A 48 0.28 -5.50 0.45
C LYS A 48 -1.23 -5.50 0.61
N GLN A 49 -1.80 -4.37 0.98
CA GLN A 49 -3.22 -4.19 1.20
C GLN A 49 -3.69 -2.90 0.56
N ASN A 50 -4.99 -2.82 0.32
CA ASN A 50 -5.60 -1.67 -0.32
C ASN A 50 -6.16 -0.66 0.68
N ASP A 51 -6.12 -0.92 1.98
CA ASP A 51 -6.70 -0.02 2.97
C ASP A 51 -5.75 1.13 3.32
N ILE A 52 -6.34 2.32 3.49
CA ILE A 52 -5.62 3.54 3.86
C ILE A 52 -5.96 3.91 5.29
N TYR A 53 -4.96 4.21 6.10
CA TYR A 53 -5.11 4.48 7.52
C TYR A 53 -4.61 5.86 7.95
N SER A 54 -5.20 6.34 9.03
CA SER A 54 -4.79 7.54 9.75
C SER A 54 -4.97 7.33 11.23
N ASN A 55 -3.89 7.42 12.00
CA ASN A 55 -3.93 7.23 13.46
C ASN A 55 -4.69 5.95 13.86
N GLY A 56 -4.50 4.86 13.10
CA GLY A 56 -5.17 3.57 13.33
C GLY A 56 -6.60 3.45 12.78
N PHE A 57 -7.19 4.51 12.22
CA PHE A 57 -8.51 4.47 11.62
C PHE A 57 -8.43 4.33 10.10
N LYS A 58 -9.21 3.41 9.54
CA LYS A 58 -9.40 3.31 8.09
C LYS A 58 -10.11 4.58 7.58
N ILE A 59 -9.58 5.13 6.49
CA ILE A 59 -10.08 6.38 5.89
C ILE A 59 -10.36 6.30 4.39
N GLY A 60 -9.98 5.20 3.75
CA GLY A 60 -10.01 5.13 2.29
C GLY A 60 -9.42 3.84 1.76
N LYS A 61 -9.24 3.80 0.43
CA LYS A 61 -8.73 2.65 -0.31
C LYS A 61 -7.78 3.04 -1.43
N VAL A 62 -6.86 2.14 -1.75
CA VAL A 62 -6.03 2.15 -2.95
C VAL A 62 -6.84 1.51 -4.08
N LEU A 63 -7.00 2.25 -5.17
CA LEU A 63 -7.72 1.81 -6.36
C LEU A 63 -6.79 1.18 -7.40
N SER A 64 -5.67 1.82 -7.68
CA SER A 64 -4.72 1.35 -8.69
C SER A 64 -3.29 1.85 -8.42
N GLN A 65 -2.32 1.18 -9.04
CA GLN A 65 -0.93 1.61 -9.07
C GLN A 65 -0.44 1.58 -10.50
N GLU A 66 0.17 2.68 -10.94
CA GLU A 66 0.68 2.84 -12.29
C GLU A 66 2.10 3.38 -12.23
N LEU A 67 2.97 2.92 -13.13
CA LEU A 67 4.29 3.49 -13.31
C LEU A 67 4.19 4.58 -14.38
N ASN A 68 4.73 5.76 -14.10
CA ASN A 68 4.82 6.82 -15.11
C ASN A 68 6.13 6.78 -15.91
N ASP A 69 6.21 7.60 -16.94
CA ASP A 69 7.37 7.71 -17.84
C ASP A 69 8.70 8.12 -17.15
N LYS A 70 8.63 8.57 -15.89
CA LYS A 70 9.76 8.98 -15.07
C LYS A 70 10.14 7.94 -14.02
N ASN A 71 9.68 6.69 -14.18
CA ASN A 71 9.84 5.60 -13.22
C ASN A 71 9.30 5.91 -11.81
N LYS A 72 8.35 6.85 -11.69
CA LYS A 72 7.64 7.09 -10.44
C LYS A 72 6.37 6.26 -10.39
N VAL A 73 6.02 5.76 -9.21
CA VAL A 73 4.76 5.05 -9.01
C VAL A 73 3.68 6.05 -8.61
N ILE A 74 2.61 6.12 -9.39
CA ILE A 74 1.41 6.88 -9.13
C ILE A 74 0.37 5.91 -8.56
N VAL A 75 -0.06 6.15 -7.34
CA VAL A 75 -1.09 5.36 -6.66
C VAL A 75 -2.39 6.17 -6.66
N LYS A 76 -3.42 5.67 -7.32
CA LYS A 76 -4.76 6.26 -7.27
C LYS A 76 -5.46 5.79 -6.01
N ILE A 77 -6.00 6.72 -5.23
CA ILE A 77 -6.67 6.43 -3.97
C ILE A 77 -8.06 7.07 -3.91
N THR A 78 -8.93 6.49 -3.09
CA THR A 78 -10.17 7.09 -2.63
C THR A 78 -10.11 7.33 -1.15
N ILE A 79 -10.65 8.47 -0.70
CA ILE A 79 -10.84 8.79 0.70
C ILE A 79 -12.34 8.94 0.94
N ASP A 80 -12.83 8.33 2.02
CA ASP A 80 -14.23 8.39 2.42
C ASP A 80 -14.68 9.86 2.49
N ARG A 81 -15.84 10.19 1.92
CA ARG A 81 -16.35 11.57 1.87
C ARG A 81 -16.35 12.29 3.21
N ASN A 82 -16.70 11.58 4.28
CA ASN A 82 -16.74 12.13 5.65
C ASN A 82 -15.35 12.45 6.23
N ARG A 83 -14.30 12.00 5.55
CA ARG A 83 -12.89 12.12 5.95
C ARG A 83 -12.04 12.88 4.93
N SER A 84 -12.57 13.22 3.74
CA SER A 84 -11.83 13.95 2.70
C SER A 84 -11.29 15.30 3.19
N GLN A 85 -12.00 15.95 4.11
CA GLN A 85 -11.59 17.17 4.81
C GLN A 85 -10.30 17.05 5.63
N LEU A 86 -9.86 15.83 5.95
CA LEU A 86 -8.59 15.56 6.63
C LEU A 86 -7.39 15.65 5.67
N ILE A 87 -7.63 15.56 4.37
CA ILE A 87 -6.60 15.67 3.35
C ILE A 87 -6.35 17.14 3.05
N LYS A 88 -5.14 17.59 3.35
CA LYS A 88 -4.66 18.96 3.24
C LYS A 88 -3.43 19.01 2.33
N SER A 89 -3.00 20.22 2.00
CA SER A 89 -1.83 20.45 1.13
C SER A 89 -0.51 19.97 1.73
N ASN A 90 -0.46 19.80 3.05
CA ASN A 90 0.68 19.27 3.80
C ASN A 90 0.52 17.78 4.17
N THR A 91 -0.50 17.09 3.63
CA THR A 91 -0.68 15.66 3.84
C THR A 91 0.42 14.89 3.12
N ILE A 92 1.12 14.04 3.87
CA ILE A 92 2.17 13.17 3.35
C ILE A 92 1.78 11.72 3.63
N PHE A 93 1.89 10.88 2.62
CA PHE A 93 1.65 9.44 2.73
C PHE A 93 2.96 8.68 2.92
N TYR A 94 2.91 7.57 3.64
CA TYR A 94 4.00 6.62 3.75
C TYR A 94 3.50 5.18 3.84
N VAL A 95 4.33 4.24 3.42
CA VAL A 95 4.06 2.81 3.60
C VAL A 95 4.58 2.33 4.96
N SER A 96 3.76 1.56 5.66
CA SER A 96 4.07 0.96 6.95
C SER A 96 3.43 -0.41 7.01
N GLU A 97 4.24 -1.46 7.21
CA GLU A 97 3.74 -2.86 7.29
C GLU A 97 2.87 -3.29 6.08
N GLY A 98 3.11 -2.71 4.90
CA GLY A 98 2.35 -2.98 3.69
C GLY A 98 1.01 -2.24 3.58
N LEU A 99 0.71 -1.35 4.52
CA LEU A 99 -0.42 -0.42 4.54
C LEU A 99 0.00 0.96 4.06
N LEU A 100 -0.94 1.70 3.48
CA LEU A 100 -0.77 3.11 3.18
C LEU A 100 -1.27 3.94 4.37
N GLU A 101 -0.37 4.67 5.02
CA GLU A 101 -0.69 5.58 6.12
C GLU A 101 -0.47 7.03 5.69
N TYR A 102 -1.15 7.97 6.33
CA TYR A 102 -0.89 9.40 6.16
C TYR A 102 -0.61 10.10 7.49
N GLU A 103 0.23 11.14 7.42
CA GLU A 103 0.54 12.05 8.51
C GLU A 103 0.35 13.50 8.00
N THR A 104 -0.08 14.41 8.87
CA THR A 104 -0.04 15.86 8.59
C THR A 104 1.04 16.47 9.46
N ASP A 105 1.79 17.40 8.88
CA ASP A 105 2.83 18.12 9.62
C ASP A 105 2.24 19.09 10.67
N ASP A 106 1.00 19.55 10.46
CA ASP A 106 0.24 20.44 11.34
C ASP A 106 -1.23 20.58 10.84
N ASP A 107 -2.02 21.41 11.54
CA ASP A 107 -3.37 21.78 11.16
C ASP A 107 -3.48 22.95 10.16
N GLU A 108 -2.38 23.61 9.81
CA GLU A 108 -2.35 24.82 8.99
C GLU A 108 -2.45 24.55 7.48
N GLY A 109 -2.39 23.29 7.08
CA GLY A 109 -2.56 22.87 5.70
C GLY A 109 -3.88 23.34 5.07
N LYS A 110 -3.81 23.84 3.84
CA LYS A 110 -5.00 24.24 3.07
C LYS A 110 -5.74 23.01 2.58
N ARG A 111 -7.07 23.05 2.58
CA ARG A 111 -7.88 22.03 1.90
C ARG A 111 -7.49 22.00 0.43
N ILE A 112 -7.26 20.79 -0.09
CA ILE A 112 -6.96 20.58 -1.50
C ILE A 112 -8.18 20.01 -2.22
N LYS A 113 -8.20 20.22 -3.54
CA LYS A 113 -9.29 19.74 -4.39
C LYS A 113 -9.13 18.25 -4.66
N GLU A 114 -10.26 17.58 -4.89
CA GLU A 114 -10.26 16.25 -5.48
C GLU A 114 -9.44 16.21 -6.78
N GLY A 115 -8.78 15.09 -7.03
CA GLY A 115 -7.87 14.88 -8.15
C GLY A 115 -6.48 15.48 -7.95
N SER A 116 -6.21 16.12 -6.81
CA SER A 116 -4.88 16.65 -6.50
C SER A 116 -3.86 15.54 -6.26
N THR A 117 -2.60 15.89 -6.53
CA THR A 117 -1.45 15.01 -6.29
C THR A 117 -0.83 15.28 -4.92
N LEU A 118 -0.53 14.20 -4.21
CA LEU A 118 0.06 14.15 -2.88
C LEU A 118 1.38 13.39 -2.92
N LEU A 119 2.24 13.67 -1.93
CA LEU A 119 3.55 13.05 -1.83
C LEU A 119 3.46 11.73 -1.05
N GLY A 120 4.10 10.69 -1.57
CA GLY A 120 4.19 9.37 -0.96
C GLY A 120 5.62 8.89 -0.76
N PHE A 121 5.86 8.19 0.34
CA PHE A 121 7.15 7.58 0.66
C PHE A 121 7.02 6.08 0.86
N SER A 122 7.98 5.31 0.35
CA SER A 122 8.02 3.85 0.53
C SER A 122 8.27 3.40 1.99
N GLY A 123 8.47 4.34 2.92
CA GLY A 123 8.62 4.05 4.34
C GLY A 123 8.65 5.31 5.21
N LYS A 124 8.26 5.17 6.48
CA LYS A 124 8.22 6.27 7.46
C LYS A 124 9.57 6.98 7.63
N GLY A 125 10.67 6.25 7.62
CA GLY A 125 12.02 6.83 7.74
C GLY A 125 12.38 7.79 6.61
N LYS A 126 11.99 7.46 5.36
CA LYS A 126 12.21 8.34 4.20
C LYS A 126 11.36 9.61 4.28
N MET A 127 10.11 9.46 4.69
CA MET A 127 9.22 10.59 4.95
C MET A 127 9.83 11.53 6.01
N LEU A 128 10.24 11.00 7.17
CA LEU A 128 10.83 11.79 8.24
C LEU A 128 12.11 12.51 7.81
N LEU A 129 12.97 11.84 7.05
CA LEU A 129 14.18 12.44 6.50
C LEU A 129 13.85 13.58 5.52
N HIS A 130 12.80 13.44 4.71
CA HIS A 130 12.33 14.50 3.82
C HIS A 130 11.81 15.71 4.61
N VAL A 131 10.92 15.48 5.58
CA VAL A 131 10.39 16.54 6.46
C VAL A 131 11.52 17.26 7.19
N ALA A 132 12.50 16.52 7.72
CA ALA A 132 13.66 17.10 8.39
C ALA A 132 14.51 17.99 7.46
N ARG A 133 14.68 17.60 6.19
CA ARG A 133 15.38 18.41 5.19
C ARG A 133 14.63 19.68 4.85
N LEU A 134 13.29 19.66 4.81
CA LEU A 134 12.47 20.84 4.58
C LEU A 134 12.53 21.82 5.77
N LYS A 135 12.50 21.30 7.01
CA LYS A 135 12.45 22.10 8.24
C LYS A 135 13.83 22.56 8.76
N GLY A 136 14.93 22.16 8.11
CA GLY A 136 16.30 22.55 8.47
C GLY A 136 16.93 21.68 9.58
N GLY A 137 18.27 21.72 9.66
CA GLY A 137 19.16 20.70 10.23
C GLY A 137 18.91 20.17 11.65
N GLN A 138 18.11 20.85 12.47
CA GLN A 138 17.81 20.46 13.85
C GLN A 138 17.03 19.13 13.97
N TYR A 139 16.33 18.69 12.92
CA TYR A 139 15.67 17.39 12.89
C TYR A 139 16.54 16.27 12.30
N ILE A 140 17.61 16.60 11.60
CA ILE A 140 18.45 15.61 10.90
C ILE A 140 19.24 14.78 11.92
N ASP A 141 19.70 15.40 13.01
CA ASP A 141 20.38 14.69 14.09
C ASP A 141 19.44 13.74 14.86
N ALA A 142 18.19 14.14 15.07
CA ALA A 142 17.16 13.30 15.69
C ALA A 142 16.77 12.11 14.81
N VAL A 143 16.66 12.31 13.49
CA VAL A 143 16.39 11.22 12.53
C VAL A 143 17.61 10.29 12.41
N ALA A 144 18.82 10.84 12.39
CA ALA A 144 20.05 10.06 12.33
C ALA A 144 20.26 9.20 13.58
N SER A 145 20.02 9.75 14.77
CA SER A 145 20.11 9.01 16.04
C SER A 145 19.08 7.89 16.13
N LYS A 146 17.82 8.17 15.79
CA LYS A 146 16.76 7.15 15.77
C LYS A 146 17.00 6.07 14.70
N GLY A 147 17.52 6.46 13.54
CA GLY A 147 17.97 5.53 12.50
C GLY A 147 19.09 4.61 12.98
N LYS A 148 20.04 5.14 13.77
CA LYS A 148 21.12 4.36 14.38
C LYS A 148 20.60 3.35 15.41
N GLU A 149 19.67 3.75 16.28
CA GLU A 149 19.04 2.83 17.25
C GLU A 149 18.32 1.66 16.57
N ILE A 150 17.58 1.94 15.49
CA ILE A 150 16.91 0.91 14.70
C ILE A 150 17.93 -0.05 14.07
N TYR A 151 19.02 0.48 13.51
CA TYR A 151 20.10 -0.32 12.94
C TYR A 151 20.78 -1.21 13.99
N ASP A 152 21.13 -0.65 15.15
CA ASP A 152 21.80 -1.37 16.23
C ASP A 152 20.88 -2.48 16.81
N SER A 153 19.59 -2.19 16.96
CA SER A 153 18.58 -3.17 17.39
C SER A 153 18.42 -4.32 16.39
N ALA A 154 18.41 -4.01 15.09
CA ALA A 154 18.34 -5.03 14.04
C ALA A 154 19.60 -5.89 14.00
N LYS A 155 20.78 -5.28 14.12
CA LYS A 155 22.07 -5.97 14.17
C LYS A 155 22.19 -6.92 15.36
N GLN A 156 21.74 -6.49 16.54
CA GLN A 156 21.73 -7.33 17.73
C GLN A 156 20.80 -8.54 17.54
N LYS A 157 19.57 -8.33 17.05
CA LYS A 157 18.63 -9.42 16.76
C LYS A 157 19.18 -10.42 15.74
N ALA A 158 19.85 -9.93 14.70
CA ALA A 158 20.49 -10.80 13.71
C ALA A 158 21.63 -11.65 14.31
N GLY A 159 22.44 -11.07 15.21
CA GLY A 159 23.48 -11.81 15.94
C GLY A 159 22.93 -12.91 16.84
N VAL A 160 21.83 -12.65 17.57
CA VAL A 160 21.17 -13.66 18.41
C VAL A 160 20.63 -14.81 17.56
N ILE A 161 20.09 -14.52 16.38
CA ILE A 161 19.59 -15.55 15.45
C ILE A 161 20.75 -16.41 14.93
N SER A 162 21.89 -15.81 14.58
CA SER A 162 23.03 -16.58 14.05
C SER A 162 23.65 -17.52 15.10
N GLU A 163 23.71 -17.11 16.38
CA GLU A 163 24.18 -17.97 17.47
C GLU A 163 23.25 -19.16 17.71
N LYS A 164 21.93 -18.93 17.77
CA LYS A 164 20.95 -20.02 17.95
C LYS A 164 20.97 -21.03 16.81
N VAL A 165 21.13 -20.56 15.58
CA VAL A 165 21.26 -21.44 14.41
C VAL A 165 22.53 -22.29 14.52
N LYS A 166 23.65 -21.72 14.97
CA LYS A 166 24.91 -22.45 15.15
C LYS A 166 24.78 -23.52 16.24
N GLU A 167 24.19 -23.19 17.39
CA GLU A 167 23.91 -24.14 18.47
C GLU A 167 23.05 -25.31 17.99
N TYR A 168 22.02 -25.04 17.18
CA TYR A 168 21.16 -26.08 16.61
C TYR A 168 21.92 -27.04 15.69
N PHE A 169 22.82 -26.52 14.84
CA PHE A 169 23.64 -27.36 13.96
C PHE A 169 24.71 -28.17 14.69
N ASP A 170 25.28 -27.63 15.77
CA ASP A 170 26.28 -28.33 16.57
C ASP A 170 25.64 -29.47 17.38
N ASN A 171 24.43 -29.26 17.90
CA ASN A 171 23.65 -30.30 18.59
C ASN A 171 23.13 -31.40 17.65
N ALA A 172 22.85 -31.08 16.38
CA ALA A 172 22.38 -32.05 15.40
C ALA A 172 23.49 -32.98 14.84
N LYS A 173 24.76 -32.73 15.20
CA LYS A 173 25.92 -33.56 14.81
C LYS A 173 26.36 -34.54 15.91
N GLN A 174 25.75 -34.48 17.09
CA GLN A 174 25.94 -35.45 18.18
C GLN A 174 24.91 -36.57 18.08
#